data_AF-A0A3M9ZHY8-F1
#
_entry.id   AF-A0A3M9ZHY8-F1
#
_cell.length_a   1.000
_cell.length_b   1.000
_cell.length_c   1.000
_cell.angle_alpha   90.00
_cell.angle_beta   90.00
_cell.angle_gamma   90.00
#
_symmetry.space_group_name_H-M   'P 1'
#
loop_
_entity.id
_entity.type
_entity.pdbx_description
1 polymer ?
#
loop_
_entity_poly.entity_id
_entity_poly.type
_entity_poly.pdbx_seq_one_letter_code
_entity_poly.pdbx_strand_id
1 'polypeptide(L)'
;MATQAMADGPLERAVSETKRYMASIASDPEACPMFPVVNEYNGTGEALCYIQGYLAGLVAAAGQKPTKARMDELVLDTLNDPSMRDIILKVQADVKYLDTPYPPREF
;
A
#
# COMPACT_ATOMS: atom_id res chain seq x y z
N MET A 1 -11.75 -10.93 33.39
CA MET A 1 -11.84 -10.21 32.10
C MET A 1 -10.85 -9.07 32.16
N ALA A 2 -9.69 -9.24 31.53
CA ALA A 2 -8.72 -8.15 31.35
C ALA A 2 -8.71 -7.82 29.87
N THR A 3 -9.40 -6.73 29.50
CA THR A 3 -9.20 -6.05 28.22
C THR A 3 -7.81 -5.42 28.28
N GLN A 4 -6.83 -6.18 27.79
CA GLN A 4 -5.45 -5.77 27.74
C GLN A 4 -5.31 -4.68 26.69
N ALA A 5 -5.16 -3.44 27.14
CA ALA A 5 -4.75 -2.31 26.33
C ALA A 5 -3.40 -2.65 25.69
N MET A 6 -3.41 -3.10 24.45
CA MET A 6 -2.24 -3.11 23.57
C MET A 6 -1.93 -1.66 23.18
N ALA A 7 -1.46 -0.87 24.13
CA ALA A 7 -0.83 0.42 23.86
C ALA A 7 0.65 0.13 23.55
N ASP A 8 0.98 -0.05 22.27
CA ASP A 8 1.39 0.99 21.32
C ASP A 8 2.91 1.21 21.34
N GLY A 9 3.65 0.16 20.97
CA GLY A 9 5.04 0.32 20.60
C GLY A 9 5.18 1.17 19.34
N PRO A 10 6.36 1.75 19.06
CA PRO A 10 6.56 2.60 17.88
C PRO A 10 6.25 1.89 16.55
N LEU A 11 6.40 0.56 16.50
CA LEU A 11 6.11 -0.26 15.32
C LEU A 11 4.60 -0.42 15.10
N GLU A 12 3.84 -0.70 16.16
CA GLU A 12 2.38 -0.81 16.12
C GLU A 12 1.74 0.52 15.73
N ARG A 13 2.33 1.64 16.20
CA ARG A 13 1.93 2.98 15.77
C ARG A 13 2.19 3.21 14.28
N ALA A 14 3.35 2.80 13.76
CA ALA A 14 3.67 2.92 12.34
C ALA A 14 2.68 2.14 11.45
N VAL A 15 2.29 0.93 11.88
CA VAL A 15 1.26 0.14 11.19
C VAL A 15 -0.11 0.81 11.28
N SER A 16 -0.54 1.22 12.47
CA SER A 16 -1.82 1.92 12.68
C SER A 16 -1.92 3.20 11.84
N GLU A 17 -0.84 3.96 11.75
CA GLU A 17 -0.77 5.19 10.96
C GLU A 17 -0.79 4.88 9.46
N THR A 18 -0.07 3.84 9.02
CA THR A 18 -0.13 3.39 7.62
C THR A 18 -1.55 2.95 7.23
N LYS A 19 -2.24 2.21 8.10
CA LYS A 19 -3.65 1.80 7.89
C LYS A 19 -4.61 2.99 7.82
N ARG A 20 -4.46 3.97 8.72
CA ARG A 20 -5.24 5.21 8.69
C ARG A 20 -4.98 6.01 7.40
N TYR A 21 -3.73 6.08 6.99
CA TYR A 21 -3.36 6.74 5.75
C TYR A 21 -3.96 6.03 4.53
N MET A 22 -3.86 4.70 4.43
CA MET A 22 -4.52 3.91 3.38
C MET A 22 -6.02 4.20 3.34
N ALA A 23 -6.70 4.15 4.48
CA ALA A 23 -8.14 4.44 4.54
C ALA A 23 -8.48 5.85 4.03
N SER A 24 -7.61 6.84 4.29
CA SER A 24 -7.82 8.22 3.83
C SER A 24 -7.71 8.40 2.31
N ILE A 25 -6.94 7.55 1.64
CA ILE A 25 -6.75 7.59 0.18
C ILE A 25 -7.53 6.49 -0.55
N ALA A 26 -8.15 5.55 0.16
CA ALA A 26 -8.86 4.43 -0.44
C ALA A 26 -10.03 4.87 -1.32
N SER A 27 -10.65 6.03 -1.03
CA SER A 27 -11.71 6.59 -1.87
C SER A 27 -11.20 7.11 -3.20
N ASP A 28 -10.00 7.68 -3.22
CA ASP A 28 -9.39 8.38 -4.35
C ASP A 28 -7.86 8.35 -4.21
N PRO A 29 -7.19 7.27 -4.65
CA PRO A 29 -5.74 7.15 -4.52
C PRO A 29 -4.99 8.23 -5.30
N GLU A 30 -5.55 8.69 -6.43
CA GLU A 30 -4.94 9.69 -7.31
C GLU A 30 -4.97 11.11 -6.72
N ALA A 31 -5.90 11.40 -5.81
CA ALA A 31 -5.88 12.64 -5.03
C ALA A 31 -4.62 12.79 -4.16
N CYS A 32 -3.88 11.71 -3.92
CA CYS A 32 -2.57 11.81 -3.30
C CYS A 32 -1.50 12.12 -4.36
N PRO A 33 -0.87 13.32 -4.34
CA PRO A 33 0.08 13.74 -5.39
C PRO A 33 1.37 12.89 -5.45
N MET A 34 1.64 12.13 -4.39
CA MET A 34 2.78 11.24 -4.27
C MET A 34 2.45 9.80 -4.66
N PHE A 35 1.16 9.47 -4.80
CA PHE A 35 0.75 8.15 -5.26
C PHE A 35 1.08 8.04 -6.75
N PRO A 36 1.76 6.97 -7.19
CA PRO A 36 2.18 6.86 -8.56
C PRO A 36 0.95 6.81 -9.49
N VAL A 37 0.97 7.61 -10.56
CA VAL A 37 0.03 7.44 -11.67
C VAL A 37 0.52 6.22 -12.46
N VAL A 38 -0.19 5.09 -12.32
CA VAL A 38 0.28 3.80 -12.82
C VAL A 38 -0.30 3.52 -14.20
N ASN A 39 0.54 3.12 -15.16
CA ASN A 39 0.06 2.63 -16.44
C ASN A 39 -0.61 1.24 -16.31
N GLU A 40 -1.45 0.95 -17.28
CA GLU A 40 -2.51 -0.07 -17.39
C GLU A 40 -2.22 -1.52 -16.90
N TYR A 41 -0.98 -1.88 -16.53
CA TYR A 41 -0.60 -3.25 -16.16
C TYR A 41 0.05 -3.43 -14.77
N ASN A 42 0.53 -2.36 -14.14
CA ASN A 42 1.35 -2.47 -12.91
C ASN A 42 0.66 -1.95 -11.63
N GLY A 43 -0.62 -1.55 -11.71
CA GLY A 43 -1.35 -0.86 -10.64
C GLY A 43 -1.28 -1.53 -9.26
N THR A 44 -1.36 -2.86 -9.22
CA THR A 44 -1.22 -3.63 -7.98
C THR A 44 0.18 -3.58 -7.40
N GLY A 45 1.20 -3.82 -8.24
CA GLY A 45 2.58 -3.85 -7.78
C GLY A 45 3.00 -2.49 -7.23
N GLU A 46 2.64 -1.43 -7.92
CA GLU A 46 2.92 -0.05 -7.50
C GLU A 46 2.17 0.33 -6.21
N ALA A 47 0.90 -0.02 -6.08
CA ALA A 47 0.14 0.23 -4.85
C ALA A 47 0.78 -0.48 -3.64
N LEU A 48 1.17 -1.75 -3.80
CA LEU A 48 1.85 -2.51 -2.75
C LEU A 48 3.21 -1.87 -2.38
N CYS A 49 4.02 -1.52 -3.37
CA CYS A 49 5.32 -0.87 -3.18
C CYS A 49 5.18 0.48 -2.46
N TYR A 50 4.18 1.29 -2.85
CA TYR A 50 3.93 2.59 -2.25
C TYR A 50 3.60 2.47 -0.75
N ILE A 51 2.66 1.58 -0.41
CA ILE A 51 2.26 1.37 0.99
C ILE A 51 3.40 0.75 1.82
N GLN A 52 4.14 -0.22 1.27
CA GLN A 52 5.32 -0.76 1.95
C GLN A 52 6.38 0.32 2.19
N GLY A 53 6.61 1.20 1.22
CA GLY A 53 7.53 2.34 1.35
C GLY A 53 7.09 3.33 2.43
N TYR A 54 5.80 3.66 2.49
CA TYR A 54 5.23 4.52 3.53
C TYR A 54 5.45 3.93 4.93
N LEU A 55 5.13 2.64 5.12
CA LEU A 55 5.38 1.92 6.37
C LEU A 55 6.87 1.94 6.75
N ALA A 56 7.74 1.62 5.80
CA ALA A 56 9.19 1.61 6.02
C ALA A 56 9.72 2.99 6.45
N GLY A 57 9.18 4.07 5.85
CA GLY A 57 9.48 5.45 6.25
C GLY A 57 9.10 5.74 7.70
N LEU A 58 7.91 5.34 8.13
CA LEU A 58 7.46 5.51 9.52
C LEU A 58 8.28 4.68 10.51
N VAL A 59 8.58 3.43 10.17
CA VAL A 59 9.44 2.55 10.99
C VAL A 59 10.84 3.17 11.16
N ALA A 60 11.41 3.70 10.07
CA ALA A 60 12.71 4.37 10.10
C ALA A 60 12.66 5.68 10.91
N ALA A 61 11.62 6.49 10.75
CA ALA A 61 11.41 7.73 11.52
C ALA A 61 11.24 7.46 13.03
N ALA A 62 10.64 6.33 13.39
CA ALA A 62 10.57 5.85 14.77
C ALA A 62 11.91 5.35 15.34
N GLY A 63 12.99 5.41 14.56
CA GLY A 63 14.33 4.97 14.95
C GLY A 63 14.45 3.45 15.12
N GLN A 64 13.48 2.68 14.63
CA GLN A 64 13.44 1.25 14.81
C GLN A 64 14.20 0.53 13.70
N LYS A 65 14.86 -0.56 14.06
CA LYS A 65 15.48 -1.51 13.12
C LYS A 65 14.96 -2.92 13.43
N PRO A 66 13.69 -3.21 13.09
CA PRO A 66 13.14 -4.54 13.32
C PRO A 66 13.94 -5.60 12.56
N THR A 67 13.90 -6.83 13.07
CA THR A 67 14.45 -7.98 12.33
C THR A 67 13.67 -8.17 11.03
N LYS A 68 14.26 -8.89 10.06
CA LYS A 68 13.55 -9.23 8.82
C LYS A 68 12.21 -9.91 9.09
N ALA A 69 12.19 -10.91 9.97
CA ALA A 69 10.96 -11.62 10.33
C ALA A 69 9.90 -10.68 10.92
N ARG A 70 10.31 -9.76 11.81
CA ARG A 70 9.38 -8.79 12.38
C ARG A 70 8.88 -7.80 11.32
N MET A 71 9.74 -7.35 10.40
CA MET A 71 9.30 -6.47 9.31
C MET A 71 8.31 -7.19 8.37
N ASP A 72 8.56 -8.46 8.06
CA ASP A 72 7.66 -9.29 7.23
C ASP A 72 6.27 -9.42 7.89
N GLU A 73 6.20 -9.56 9.22
CA GLU A 73 4.93 -9.54 9.98
C GLU A 73 4.21 -8.18 9.87
N LEU A 74 4.91 -7.06 10.02
CA LEU A 74 4.31 -5.72 9.94
C LEU A 74 3.79 -5.42 8.53
N VAL A 75 4.54 -5.83 7.51
CA VAL A 75 4.13 -5.73 6.11
C VAL A 75 2.88 -6.58 5.88
N LEU A 76 2.86 -7.82 6.35
CA LEU A 76 1.70 -8.70 6.21
C LEU A 76 0.46 -8.13 6.92
N ASP A 77 0.61 -7.59 8.13
CA ASP A 77 -0.51 -6.97 8.86
C ASP A 77 -1.02 -5.71 8.14
N THR A 78 -0.12 -4.90 7.59
CA THR A 78 -0.48 -3.69 6.85
C THR A 78 -1.21 -4.03 5.55
N LEU A 79 -0.65 -4.94 4.74
CA LEU A 79 -1.19 -5.24 3.41
C LEU A 79 -2.49 -6.06 3.44
N ASN A 80 -2.81 -6.69 4.57
CA ASN A 80 -4.11 -7.36 4.77
C ASN A 80 -5.23 -6.40 5.19
N ASP A 81 -4.95 -5.09 5.33
CA ASP A 81 -6.00 -4.10 5.59
C ASP A 81 -7.00 -4.04 4.42
N PRO A 82 -8.32 -4.01 4.67
CA PRO A 82 -9.33 -3.93 3.61
C PRO A 82 -9.13 -2.73 2.67
N SER A 83 -8.61 -1.61 3.19
CA SER A 83 -8.33 -0.40 2.40
C SER A 83 -7.31 -0.66 1.29
N MET A 84 -6.37 -1.60 1.49
CA MET A 84 -5.39 -1.99 0.48
C MET A 84 -6.08 -2.57 -0.76
N ARG A 85 -7.12 -3.39 -0.56
CA ARG A 85 -7.90 -3.96 -1.65
C ARG A 85 -8.63 -2.87 -2.44
N ASP A 86 -9.23 -1.91 -1.74
CA ASP A 86 -9.97 -0.81 -2.38
C ASP A 86 -9.05 0.09 -3.20
N ILE A 87 -7.85 0.38 -2.69
CA ILE A 87 -6.80 1.09 -3.43
C ILE A 87 -6.43 0.31 -4.69
N ILE A 88 -6.11 -0.99 -4.56
CA ILE A 88 -5.71 -1.83 -5.70
C ILE A 88 -6.81 -1.83 -6.77
N LEU A 89 -8.07 -2.02 -6.38
CA LEU A 89 -9.18 -2.07 -7.33
C LEU A 89 -9.33 -0.77 -8.11
N LYS A 90 -9.09 0.39 -7.49
CA LYS A 90 -9.22 1.69 -8.15
C LYS A 90 -8.05 2.02 -9.06
N VAL A 91 -6.83 1.73 -8.60
CA VAL A 91 -5.62 1.90 -9.42
C VAL A 91 -5.63 0.91 -10.61
N GLN A 92 -6.34 -0.21 -10.48
CA GLN A 92 -6.61 -1.13 -11.59
C GLN A 92 -7.82 -0.73 -12.46
N ALA A 93 -8.76 0.06 -11.96
CA ALA A 93 -10.04 0.31 -12.65
C ALA A 93 -9.90 1.20 -13.89
N ASP A 94 -8.78 1.89 -14.04
CA ASP A 94 -8.47 2.73 -15.21
C ASP A 94 -7.95 1.94 -16.43
N VAL A 95 -8.22 0.63 -16.47
CA VAL A 95 -8.13 -0.16 -17.71
C VAL A 95 -9.24 0.29 -18.66
N LYS A 96 -9.03 1.41 -19.35
CA LYS A 96 -9.54 1.52 -20.71
C LYS A 96 -8.78 0.48 -21.51
N TYR A 97 -9.45 -0.57 -21.96
CA TYR A 97 -8.94 -1.35 -23.08
C TYR A 97 -8.66 -0.34 -24.20
N LEU A 98 -7.39 -0.01 -24.41
CA LEU A 98 -6.97 0.54 -25.69
C LEU A 98 -7.17 -0.59 -26.68
N ASP A 99 -8.35 -0.58 -27.31
CA ASP A 99 -8.72 -1.37 -28.47
C ASP A 99 -7.91 -0.88 -29.70
N THR A 100 -6.62 -0.60 -29.50
CA THR A 100 -5.67 -0.36 -30.57
C THR A 100 -5.27 -1.72 -31.10
N PRO A 101 -5.65 -2.07 -32.34
CA PRO A 101 -5.09 -3.23 -33.00
C PRO A 101 -3.58 -2.97 -33.08
N TYR A 102 -2.81 -3.68 -32.27
CA TYR A 102 -1.36 -3.72 -32.44
C TYR A 102 -1.11 -4.21 -33.86
N PRO A 103 -0.45 -3.44 -34.74
CA PRO A 103 -0.01 -3.98 -36.01
C PRO A 103 0.92 -5.17 -35.70
N PRO A 104 0.80 -6.28 -36.45
CA PRO A 104 1.61 -7.46 -36.20
C PRO A 104 3.09 -7.08 -36.23
N ARG A 105 3.85 -7.55 -35.23
CA ARG A 105 5.31 -7.41 -35.25
C ARG A 105 5.83 -8.18 -36.45
N GLU A 106 6.38 -7.47 -37.42
CA GLU A 106 7.16 -8.09 -38.47
C GLU A 106 8.45 -8.64 -37.83
N PHE A 107 8.67 -9.94 -37.98
CA PHE A 107 9.90 -10.64 -37.64
C PHE A 107 10.78 -10.76 -38.88
#